data_AF-A0A3M0KQR8-F1
#
_entry.id   AF-A0A3M0KQR8-F1
#
_cell.length_a   1.000
_cell.length_b   1.000
_cell.length_c   1.000
_cell.angle_alpha   90.00
_cell.angle_beta   90.00
_cell.angle_gamma   90.00
#
_symmetry.space_group_name_H-M   'P 1'
#
loop_
_entity.id
_entity.type
_entity.pdbx_description
1 polymer ?
#
loop_
_entity_poly.entity_id
_entity_poly.type
_entity_poly.pdbx_seq_one_letter_code
_entity_poly.pdbx_strand_id
1 'polypeptide(L)'
;MSGKETSASVLKAIVLADTHLLGEIKGHWLDKLRREWQMERSFQTALWLLQPDIVFILGDVFDEGKWSSPQAWADDVRRFQKMFKHSVFTELVVIAGNHDIGFHYEMTPYKVNRFEKLFNFTSAKLITRKGINFVLVNSVAMEGDGCAVCHTSEAKLVALSHKLNCSQQKPNHSNKRCSDVEKLPASEPILLQHYPLYRKSDAECTGEDSAPPEEKNIPFKEKYDVLSQEASQKV
;
A
#
# COMPACT_ATOMS: atom_id res chain seq x y z
N MET A 1 13.71 8.61 -42.69
CA MET A 1 12.68 7.89 -41.90
C MET A 1 12.71 8.46 -40.50
N SER A 2 11.76 9.33 -40.17
CA SER A 2 11.62 9.93 -38.84
C SER A 2 11.11 8.85 -37.89
N GLY A 3 11.92 8.50 -36.90
CA GLY A 3 11.51 7.63 -35.80
C GLY A 3 10.43 8.34 -35.01
N LYS A 4 9.22 7.79 -35.05
CA LYS A 4 8.13 8.19 -34.17
C LYS A 4 8.55 7.79 -32.76
N GLU A 5 9.00 8.75 -31.94
CA GLU A 5 8.97 8.59 -30.50
C GLU A 5 7.53 8.30 -30.11
N THR A 6 7.26 7.06 -29.71
CA THR A 6 6.01 6.73 -29.03
C THR A 6 6.02 7.50 -27.71
N SER A 7 5.34 8.63 -27.66
CA SER A 7 4.99 9.33 -26.42
C SER A 7 4.62 8.29 -25.37
N ALA A 8 5.42 8.15 -24.32
CA ALA A 8 5.12 7.22 -23.23
C ALA A 8 3.71 7.51 -22.74
N SER A 9 2.83 6.51 -22.72
CA SER A 9 1.44 6.73 -22.32
C SER A 9 1.42 7.18 -20.85
N VAL A 10 0.80 8.31 -20.56
CA VAL A 10 0.65 8.81 -19.19
C VAL A 10 -0.13 7.79 -18.35
N LEU A 11 0.36 7.48 -17.15
CA LEU A 11 -0.36 6.67 -16.16
C LEU A 11 -1.21 7.58 -15.28
N LYS A 12 -2.53 7.36 -15.27
CA LYS A 12 -3.47 8.04 -14.37
C LYS A 12 -3.72 7.15 -13.17
N ALA A 13 -3.26 7.58 -12.00
CA ALA A 13 -3.43 6.88 -10.74
C ALA A 13 -4.31 7.69 -9.79
N ILE A 14 -5.18 7.00 -9.03
CA ILE A 14 -5.79 7.54 -7.81
C ILE A 14 -5.13 6.85 -6.62
N VAL A 15 -4.82 7.61 -5.57
CA VAL A 15 -4.29 7.08 -4.32
C VAL A 15 -5.26 7.46 -3.20
N LEU A 16 -5.70 6.45 -2.47
CA LEU A 16 -6.58 6.56 -1.30
C LEU A 16 -5.87 5.92 -0.11
N ALA A 17 -6.29 6.27 1.10
CA ALA A 17 -5.87 5.62 2.34
C ALA A 17 -7.02 5.72 3.35
N ASP A 18 -6.98 4.91 4.41
CA ASP A 18 -7.81 5.10 5.61
C ASP A 18 -9.31 5.20 5.32
N THR A 19 -9.80 4.33 4.43
CA THR A 19 -11.23 4.30 4.09
C THR A 19 -12.08 3.84 5.29
N HIS A 20 -11.49 3.08 6.21
CA HIS A 20 -12.09 2.64 7.48
C HIS A 20 -13.55 2.20 7.32
N LEU A 21 -13.78 1.06 6.67
CA LEU A 21 -15.11 0.46 6.61
C LEU A 21 -15.55 0.07 8.01
N LEU A 22 -16.66 0.67 8.45
CA LEU A 22 -17.16 0.52 9.80
C LEU A 22 -17.59 -0.92 10.07
N GLY A 23 -17.01 -1.55 11.08
CA GLY A 23 -17.24 -2.95 11.41
C GLY A 23 -18.55 -3.20 12.17
N GLU A 24 -18.69 -4.39 12.74
CA GLU A 24 -19.87 -4.84 13.47
C GLU A 24 -19.81 -4.48 14.97
N ILE A 25 -18.60 -4.40 15.54
CA ILE A 25 -18.36 -4.40 16.99
C ILE A 25 -18.56 -2.99 17.58
N LYS A 26 -17.92 -1.98 16.98
CA LYS A 26 -17.91 -0.58 17.42
C LYS A 26 -18.68 0.34 16.48
N GLY A 27 -19.06 -0.15 15.31
CA GLY A 27 -19.74 0.63 14.29
C GLY A 27 -21.20 0.97 14.61
N HIS A 28 -21.54 2.27 14.62
CA HIS A 28 -22.94 2.71 14.69
C HIS A 28 -23.61 2.59 13.32
N TRP A 29 -24.80 1.98 13.26
CA TRP A 29 -25.47 1.67 11.98
C TRP A 29 -25.76 2.89 11.09
N LEU A 30 -26.10 4.04 11.69
CA LEU A 30 -26.41 5.26 10.92
C LEU A 30 -25.14 5.89 10.34
N ASP A 31 -24.05 5.88 11.10
CA ASP A 31 -22.75 6.37 10.63
C ASP A 31 -22.24 5.46 9.50
N LYS A 32 -22.34 4.15 9.71
CA LYS A 32 -22.05 3.12 8.71
C LYS A 32 -22.78 3.41 7.40
N LEU A 33 -24.10 3.57 7.45
CA LEU A 33 -24.92 3.85 6.26
C LEU A 33 -24.47 5.13 5.55
N ARG A 34 -24.30 6.23 6.30
CA ARG A 34 -23.93 7.53 5.72
C ARG A 34 -22.54 7.51 5.13
N ARG A 35 -21.53 7.07 5.88
CA ARG A 35 -20.12 7.06 5.46
C ARG A 35 -19.93 6.16 4.24
N GLU A 36 -20.52 4.96 4.26
CA GLU A 36 -20.43 4.03 3.12
C GLU A 36 -21.11 4.57 1.87
N TRP A 37 -22.28 5.21 2.01
CA TRP A 37 -22.93 5.86 0.88
C TRP A 37 -22.07 6.99 0.30
N GLN A 38 -21.47 7.83 1.15
CA GLN A 38 -20.59 8.91 0.71
C GLN A 38 -19.32 8.39 0.02
N MET A 39 -18.67 7.36 0.58
CA MET A 39 -17.51 6.72 -0.03
C MET A 39 -17.84 6.10 -1.38
N GLU A 40 -18.94 5.33 -1.47
CA GLU A 40 -19.38 4.73 -2.73
C GLU A 40 -19.64 5.81 -3.79
N ARG A 41 -20.42 6.85 -3.46
CA ARG A 41 -20.72 7.92 -4.42
C ARG A 41 -19.46 8.66 -4.86
N SER A 42 -18.57 8.97 -3.94
CA SER A 42 -17.32 9.69 -4.25
C SER A 42 -16.41 8.85 -5.13
N PHE A 43 -16.22 7.57 -4.80
CA PHE A 43 -15.37 6.66 -5.57
C PHE A 43 -15.92 6.44 -6.99
N GLN A 44 -17.21 6.13 -7.13
CA GLN A 44 -17.83 5.92 -8.44
C GLN A 44 -17.78 7.19 -9.31
N THR A 45 -17.95 8.37 -8.70
CA THR A 45 -17.84 9.65 -9.41
C THR A 45 -16.40 9.92 -9.85
N ALA A 46 -15.41 9.67 -8.99
CA ALA A 46 -13.99 9.82 -9.32
C ALA A 46 -13.57 8.89 -10.46
N LEU A 47 -14.01 7.63 -10.46
CA LEU A 47 -13.75 6.70 -11.56
C LEU A 47 -14.38 7.19 -12.88
N TRP A 48 -15.62 7.68 -12.82
CA TRP A 48 -16.32 8.17 -14.01
C TRP A 48 -15.66 9.41 -14.62
N LEU A 49 -15.28 10.38 -13.79
CA LEU A 49 -14.65 11.64 -14.21
C LEU A 49 -13.19 11.46 -14.65
N LEU A 50 -12.38 10.82 -13.81
CA LEU A 50 -10.93 10.79 -13.98
C LEU A 50 -10.49 9.62 -14.87
N GLN A 51 -11.30 8.55 -14.94
CA GLN A 51 -11.01 7.32 -15.69
C GLN A 51 -9.58 6.82 -15.45
N PRO A 52 -9.19 6.55 -14.19
CA PRO A 52 -7.82 6.13 -13.89
C PRO A 52 -7.51 4.75 -14.45
N ASP A 53 -6.24 4.53 -14.77
CA ASP A 53 -5.73 3.21 -15.13
C ASP A 53 -5.58 2.31 -13.88
N ILE A 54 -5.26 2.93 -12.75
CA ILE A 54 -4.97 2.23 -11.50
C ILE A 54 -5.45 3.04 -10.29
N VAL A 55 -5.94 2.33 -9.27
CA VAL A 55 -6.25 2.87 -7.95
C VAL A 55 -5.41 2.14 -6.91
N PHE A 56 -4.76 2.89 -6.04
CA PHE A 56 -4.08 2.39 -4.86
C PHE A 56 -4.89 2.71 -3.60
N ILE A 57 -5.05 1.74 -2.70
CA ILE A 57 -5.55 1.97 -1.34
C ILE A 57 -4.43 1.59 -0.35
N LEU A 58 -3.95 2.59 0.39
CA LEU A 58 -2.76 2.50 1.24
C LEU A 58 -3.06 2.04 2.67
N GLY A 59 -3.84 0.97 2.80
CA GLY A 59 -4.15 0.37 4.11
C GLY A 59 -5.39 0.95 4.78
N ASP A 60 -5.71 0.34 5.91
CA ASP A 60 -6.85 0.64 6.77
C ASP A 60 -8.16 0.71 5.98
N VAL A 61 -8.38 -0.38 5.23
CA VAL A 61 -9.63 -0.60 4.50
C VAL A 61 -10.75 -0.90 5.47
N PHE A 62 -10.50 -1.75 6.47
CA PHE A 62 -11.48 -2.19 7.45
C PHE A 62 -11.11 -1.70 8.84
N ASP A 63 -12.02 -0.99 9.53
CA ASP A 63 -11.75 -0.44 10.87
C ASP A 63 -11.50 -1.55 11.92
N GLU A 64 -12.22 -2.67 11.76
CA GLU A 64 -12.21 -3.79 12.70
C GLU A 64 -11.62 -5.06 12.11
N GLY A 65 -10.90 -4.97 10.98
CA GLY A 65 -10.26 -6.12 10.34
C GLY A 65 -9.51 -6.96 11.37
N LYS A 66 -8.67 -6.33 12.20
CA LYS A 66 -7.89 -6.93 13.29
C LYS A 66 -8.69 -7.72 14.35
N TRP A 67 -9.98 -7.46 14.50
CA TRP A 67 -10.86 -8.10 15.50
C TRP A 67 -12.01 -8.93 14.88
N SER A 68 -12.23 -8.80 13.57
CA SER A 68 -13.37 -9.41 12.87
C SER A 68 -13.40 -10.94 12.97
N SER A 69 -14.60 -11.47 13.26
CA SER A 69 -14.91 -12.88 13.06
C SER A 69 -14.85 -13.23 11.55
N PRO A 70 -14.75 -14.52 11.17
CA PRO A 70 -14.77 -14.91 9.75
C PRO A 70 -16.03 -14.44 9.01
N GLN A 71 -17.19 -14.41 9.69
CA GLN A 71 -18.44 -13.95 9.11
C GLN A 71 -18.46 -12.42 8.93
N ALA A 72 -18.07 -11.67 9.98
CA ALA A 72 -17.97 -10.21 9.92
C ALA A 72 -16.99 -9.77 8.82
N TRP A 73 -15.84 -10.44 8.72
CA TRP A 73 -14.88 -10.24 7.63
C TRP A 73 -15.53 -10.46 6.26
N ALA A 74 -16.25 -11.55 6.05
CA ALA A 74 -16.90 -11.83 4.77
C ALA A 74 -17.97 -10.79 4.41
N ASP A 75 -18.71 -10.29 5.41
CA ASP A 75 -19.71 -9.24 5.21
C ASP A 75 -19.06 -7.90 4.88
N ASP A 76 -17.96 -7.54 5.55
CA ASP A 76 -17.16 -6.34 5.26
C ASP A 76 -16.54 -6.39 3.86
N VAL A 77 -16.01 -7.53 3.46
CA VAL A 77 -15.49 -7.77 2.11
C VAL A 77 -16.57 -7.59 1.04
N ARG A 78 -17.77 -8.12 1.27
CA ARG A 78 -18.90 -7.95 0.33
C ARG A 78 -19.24 -6.48 0.14
N ARG A 79 -19.24 -5.70 1.22
CA ARG A 79 -19.49 -4.25 1.18
C ARG A 79 -18.38 -3.50 0.48
N PHE A 80 -17.12 -3.82 0.78
CA PHE A 80 -15.95 -3.27 0.09
C PHE A 80 -16.07 -3.47 -1.43
N GLN A 81 -16.32 -4.70 -1.88
CA GLN A 81 -16.45 -5.02 -3.31
C GLN A 81 -17.59 -4.28 -3.99
N LYS A 82 -18.69 -4.01 -3.27
CA LYS A 82 -19.80 -3.20 -3.78
C LYS A 82 -19.38 -1.73 -3.94
N MET A 83 -18.80 -1.14 -2.90
CA MET A 83 -18.49 0.30 -2.88
C MET A 83 -17.36 0.65 -3.84
N PHE A 84 -16.30 -0.15 -3.84
CA PHE A 84 -15.10 0.02 -4.67
C PHE A 84 -15.21 -0.75 -5.99
N LYS A 85 -16.44 -0.99 -6.48
CA LYS A 85 -16.67 -1.60 -7.79
C LYS A 85 -15.99 -0.76 -8.86
N HIS A 86 -15.23 -1.40 -9.74
CA HIS A 86 -14.49 -0.74 -10.81
C HIS A 86 -14.61 -1.56 -12.10
N SER A 87 -14.24 -0.95 -13.22
CA SER A 87 -14.24 -1.63 -14.53
C SER A 87 -13.03 -2.54 -14.67
N VAL A 88 -13.08 -3.51 -15.59
CA VAL A 88 -11.93 -4.37 -15.93
C VAL A 88 -10.72 -3.60 -16.50
N PHE A 89 -10.91 -2.33 -16.87
CA PHE A 89 -9.86 -1.46 -17.39
C PHE A 89 -9.15 -0.64 -16.30
N THR A 90 -9.66 -0.66 -15.06
CA THR A 90 -9.05 0.01 -13.91
C THR A 90 -8.53 -1.06 -12.96
N GLU A 91 -7.22 -1.08 -12.72
CA GLU A 91 -6.64 -1.98 -11.71
C GLU A 91 -6.86 -1.41 -10.31
N LEU A 92 -7.22 -2.26 -9.34
CA LEU A 92 -7.27 -1.90 -7.93
C LEU A 92 -6.18 -2.65 -7.18
N VAL A 93 -5.31 -1.91 -6.50
CA VAL A 93 -4.23 -2.46 -5.70
C VAL A 93 -4.35 -1.96 -4.26
N VAL A 94 -4.31 -2.88 -3.31
CA VAL A 94 -4.55 -2.59 -1.91
C VAL A 94 -3.43 -3.20 -1.08
N ILE A 95 -2.87 -2.41 -0.17
CA ILE A 95 -1.92 -2.87 0.85
C ILE A 95 -2.60 -2.89 2.22
N ALA A 96 -2.03 -3.63 3.16
CA ALA A 96 -2.59 -3.75 4.51
C ALA A 96 -2.17 -2.58 5.40
N GLY A 97 -3.09 -2.10 6.23
CA GLY A 97 -2.81 -1.29 7.41
C GLY A 97 -3.05 -2.05 8.72
N ASN A 98 -2.81 -1.40 9.85
CA ASN A 98 -2.93 -2.04 11.17
C ASN A 98 -4.38 -2.27 11.60
N HIS A 99 -5.36 -1.51 11.09
CA HIS A 99 -6.78 -1.84 11.32
C HIS A 99 -7.19 -3.10 10.56
N ASP A 100 -6.56 -3.41 9.43
CA ASP A 100 -6.87 -4.59 8.63
C ASP A 100 -6.38 -5.90 9.27
N ILE A 101 -5.11 -5.91 9.71
CA ILE A 101 -4.40 -7.13 10.14
C ILE A 101 -3.91 -7.10 11.59
N GLY A 102 -4.04 -5.98 12.29
CA GLY A 102 -3.54 -5.72 13.64
C GLY A 102 -2.27 -4.89 13.64
N PHE A 103 -1.97 -4.21 14.75
CA PHE A 103 -0.59 -3.78 15.02
C PHE A 103 0.33 -5.00 15.06
N HIS A 104 1.64 -4.81 14.97
CA HIS A 104 2.61 -5.91 14.91
C HIS A 104 2.36 -7.01 15.97
N TYR A 105 2.11 -6.64 17.22
CA TYR A 105 1.85 -7.59 18.32
C TYR A 105 0.47 -8.30 18.25
N GLU A 106 -0.47 -7.78 17.46
CA GLU A 106 -1.79 -8.39 17.20
C GLU A 106 -1.86 -9.09 15.82
N MET A 107 -0.83 -8.92 15.00
CA MET A 107 -0.72 -9.50 13.68
C MET A 107 -0.55 -11.02 13.79
N THR A 108 -1.35 -11.77 13.02
CA THR A 108 -1.27 -13.24 13.00
C THR A 108 -1.19 -13.74 11.56
N PRO A 109 -0.59 -14.93 11.30
CA PRO A 109 -0.58 -15.52 9.96
C PRO A 109 -1.97 -15.67 9.36
N TYR A 110 -3.00 -15.96 10.16
CA TYR A 110 -4.38 -16.03 9.68
C TYR A 110 -4.88 -14.68 9.12
N LYS A 111 -4.68 -13.59 9.89
CA LYS A 111 -5.10 -12.23 9.50
C LYS A 111 -4.36 -11.75 8.25
N VAL A 112 -3.06 -11.99 8.18
CA VAL A 112 -2.23 -11.67 7.00
C VAL A 112 -2.70 -12.48 5.79
N ASN A 113 -2.79 -13.81 5.91
CA ASN A 113 -3.14 -14.68 4.79
C ASN A 113 -4.53 -14.39 4.20
N ARG A 114 -5.55 -14.12 5.04
CA ARG A 114 -6.89 -13.81 4.52
C ARG A 114 -6.92 -12.47 3.77
N PHE A 115 -6.15 -11.48 4.23
CA PHE A 115 -6.02 -10.18 3.56
C PHE A 115 -5.26 -10.31 2.24
N GLU A 116 -4.10 -10.93 2.29
CA GLU A 116 -3.24 -11.20 1.13
C GLU A 116 -3.98 -11.97 0.04
N LYS A 117 -4.77 -12.99 0.42
CA LYS A 117 -5.62 -13.76 -0.50
C LYS A 117 -6.70 -12.91 -1.16
N LEU A 118 -7.33 -12.00 -0.41
CA LEU A 118 -8.40 -11.14 -0.95
C LEU A 118 -7.85 -10.16 -1.98
N PHE A 119 -6.69 -9.55 -1.70
CA PHE A 119 -6.14 -8.46 -2.49
C PHE A 119 -5.01 -8.87 -3.45
N ASN A 120 -4.69 -10.17 -3.53
CA ASN A 120 -3.58 -10.70 -4.33
C ASN A 120 -2.27 -9.94 -4.06
N PHE A 121 -2.00 -9.71 -2.78
CA PHE A 121 -0.82 -9.02 -2.27
C PHE A 121 -0.04 -9.98 -1.37
N THR A 122 1.28 -9.87 -1.32
CA THR A 122 2.12 -10.84 -0.60
C THR A 122 3.29 -10.17 0.10
N SER A 123 3.08 -9.54 1.26
CA SER A 123 4.10 -8.95 2.16
C SER A 123 5.00 -7.87 1.56
N ALA A 124 5.64 -8.10 0.41
CA ALA A 124 6.10 -7.09 -0.53
C ALA A 124 5.82 -7.53 -1.98
N LYS A 125 5.53 -6.59 -2.87
CA LYS A 125 5.21 -6.86 -4.29
C LYS A 125 5.73 -5.75 -5.19
N LEU A 126 6.29 -6.11 -6.33
CA LEU A 126 6.62 -5.17 -7.40
C LEU A 126 5.55 -5.24 -8.49
N ILE A 127 5.01 -4.10 -8.90
CA ILE A 127 4.21 -3.98 -10.11
C ILE A 127 4.82 -2.94 -11.04
N THR A 128 4.74 -3.17 -12.34
CA THR A 128 5.22 -2.23 -13.36
C THR A 128 4.07 -1.85 -14.26
N ARG A 129 3.77 -0.56 -14.40
CA ARG A 129 2.71 -0.03 -15.27
C ARG A 129 3.22 1.15 -16.06
N LYS A 130 3.04 1.11 -17.38
CA LYS A 130 3.42 2.19 -18.30
C LYS A 130 4.85 2.72 -18.08
N GLY A 131 5.79 1.80 -17.82
CA GLY A 131 7.20 2.12 -17.59
C GLY A 131 7.56 2.54 -16.16
N ILE A 132 6.61 2.60 -15.24
CA ILE A 132 6.81 2.98 -13.85
C ILE A 132 6.80 1.74 -12.95
N ASN A 133 7.83 1.59 -12.13
CA ASN A 133 7.93 0.54 -11.12
C ASN A 133 7.34 1.03 -9.78
N PHE A 134 6.49 0.21 -9.16
CA PHE A 134 5.93 0.43 -7.83
C PHE A 134 6.30 -0.72 -6.91
N VAL A 135 6.87 -0.40 -5.74
CA VAL A 135 7.20 -1.36 -4.69
C VAL A 135 6.18 -1.20 -3.58
N LEU A 136 5.38 -2.24 -3.36
CA LEU A 136 4.34 -2.28 -2.36
C LEU A 136 4.83 -3.07 -1.15
N VAL A 137 4.64 -2.55 0.04
CA VAL A 137 5.19 -3.13 1.28
C VAL A 137 4.12 -3.22 2.37
N ASN A 138 4.06 -4.37 3.03
CA ASN A 138 3.34 -4.54 4.27
C ASN A 138 4.17 -3.92 5.41
N SER A 139 4.01 -2.62 5.63
CA SER A 139 4.77 -1.89 6.65
C SER A 139 4.50 -2.37 8.07
N VAL A 140 3.35 -3.00 8.34
CA VAL A 140 3.07 -3.62 9.66
C VAL A 140 4.05 -4.76 9.95
N ALA A 141 4.59 -5.42 8.92
CA ALA A 141 5.58 -6.48 9.06
C ALA A 141 7.03 -5.94 9.11
N MET A 142 7.24 -4.63 9.23
CA MET A 142 8.56 -3.99 9.27
C MET A 142 8.96 -3.59 10.71
N GLU A 143 8.64 -4.44 11.70
CA GLU A 143 8.96 -4.20 13.12
C GLU A 143 10.48 -4.27 13.43
N GLY A 144 11.21 -5.11 12.68
CA GLY A 144 12.63 -5.38 12.90
C GLY A 144 12.94 -6.36 14.03
N ASP A 145 11.97 -7.15 14.50
CA ASP A 145 12.15 -8.15 15.57
C ASP A 145 12.41 -9.58 15.05
N GLY A 146 12.46 -9.77 13.73
CA GLY A 146 12.71 -11.07 13.10
C GLY A 146 11.53 -12.04 13.14
N CYS A 147 10.29 -11.55 13.35
CA CYS A 147 9.10 -12.39 13.26
C CYS A 147 8.99 -13.11 11.91
N ALA A 148 8.30 -14.25 11.83
CA ALA A 148 8.25 -15.05 10.59
C ALA A 148 7.69 -14.26 9.37
N VAL A 149 6.64 -13.45 9.59
CA VAL A 149 6.08 -12.56 8.55
C VAL A 149 7.07 -11.44 8.19
N CYS A 150 7.78 -10.91 9.19
CA CYS A 150 8.76 -9.85 9.04
C CYS A 150 9.95 -10.32 8.21
N HIS A 151 10.52 -11.48 8.55
CA HIS A 151 11.61 -12.09 7.81
C HIS A 151 11.22 -12.39 6.35
N THR A 152 9.99 -12.85 6.13
CA THR A 152 9.45 -13.07 4.78
C THR A 152 9.34 -11.75 4.00
N SER A 153 8.93 -10.67 4.66
CA SER A 153 8.81 -9.34 4.06
C SER A 153 10.18 -8.75 3.70
N GLU A 154 11.14 -8.79 4.63
CA GLU A 154 12.52 -8.35 4.41
C GLU A 154 13.20 -9.15 3.28
N ALA A 155 13.06 -10.48 3.27
CA ALA A 155 13.63 -11.32 2.21
C ALA A 155 13.07 -10.98 0.82
N LYS A 156 11.75 -10.70 0.73
CA LYS A 156 11.12 -10.25 -0.52
C LYS A 156 11.64 -8.88 -0.94
N LEU A 157 11.77 -7.92 -0.02
CA LEU A 157 12.34 -6.60 -0.30
C LEU A 157 13.77 -6.68 -0.84
N VAL A 158 14.62 -7.52 -0.23
CA VAL A 158 15.98 -7.77 -0.72
C VAL A 158 15.97 -8.31 -2.15
N ALA A 159 15.08 -9.27 -2.45
CA ALA A 159 14.95 -9.83 -3.80
C ALA A 159 14.46 -8.78 -4.81
N LEU A 160 13.50 -7.93 -4.44
CA LEU A 160 13.00 -6.84 -5.29
C LEU A 160 14.07 -5.78 -5.53
N SER A 161 14.82 -5.39 -4.49
CA SER A 161 15.96 -4.46 -4.58
C SER A 161 17.02 -5.01 -5.53
N HIS A 162 17.37 -6.29 -5.44
CA HIS A 162 18.28 -6.93 -6.41
C HIS A 162 17.75 -6.83 -7.85
N LYS A 163 16.47 -7.11 -8.06
CA LYS A 163 15.83 -7.04 -9.39
C LYS A 163 15.87 -5.62 -9.98
N LEU A 164 15.55 -4.61 -9.17
CA LEU A 164 15.59 -3.20 -9.55
C LEU A 164 17.01 -2.74 -9.87
N ASN A 165 17.97 -3.06 -9.01
CA ASN A 165 19.39 -2.72 -9.20
C ASN A 165 19.97 -3.36 -10.47
N CYS A 166 19.65 -4.63 -10.75
CA CYS A 166 20.05 -5.28 -11.99
C CYS A 166 19.48 -4.61 -13.24
N SER A 167 18.28 -4.05 -13.14
CA SER A 167 17.59 -3.38 -14.26
C SER A 167 18.16 -1.99 -14.55
N GLN A 168 18.82 -1.36 -13.56
CA GLN A 168 19.49 -0.07 -13.70
C GLN A 168 20.96 -0.18 -14.19
N GLN A 169 21.52 -1.39 -14.30
CA GLN A 169 22.91 -1.56 -14.74
C GLN A 169 23.11 -1.17 -16.22
N LYS A 170 24.17 -0.40 -16.49
CA LYS A 170 24.58 -0.05 -17.85
C LYS A 170 24.98 -1.31 -18.63
N PRO A 171 24.70 -1.39 -19.94
CA PRO A 171 24.98 -2.59 -20.77
C PRO A 171 26.43 -3.07 -20.71
N ASN A 172 27.40 -2.16 -20.52
CA ASN A 172 28.83 -2.47 -20.57
C ASN A 172 29.43 -2.98 -19.24
N HIS A 173 28.64 -3.06 -18.17
CA HIS A 173 29.07 -3.62 -16.87
C HIS A 173 27.99 -4.53 -16.29
N SER A 174 27.49 -5.48 -17.08
CA SER A 174 26.57 -6.50 -16.57
C SER A 174 27.30 -7.40 -15.57
N ASN A 175 26.96 -7.29 -14.29
CA ASN A 175 27.42 -8.24 -13.28
C ASN A 175 26.87 -9.63 -13.64
N LYS A 176 27.69 -10.69 -13.57
CA LYS A 176 27.24 -12.08 -13.83
C LYS A 176 26.02 -12.46 -12.97
N ARG A 177 25.84 -11.83 -11.81
CA ARG A 177 24.69 -12.03 -10.91
C ARG A 177 23.35 -11.50 -11.45
N CYS A 178 23.37 -10.72 -12.53
CA CYS A 178 22.17 -10.14 -13.15
C CYS A 178 21.81 -10.78 -14.51
N SER A 179 22.51 -11.83 -14.94
CA SER A 179 22.29 -12.44 -16.27
C SER A 179 20.89 -13.02 -16.43
N ASP A 180 20.36 -13.61 -15.36
CA ASP A 180 19.09 -14.36 -15.39
C ASP A 180 17.92 -13.53 -14.83
N VAL A 181 18.17 -12.26 -14.53
CA VAL A 181 17.18 -11.36 -13.92
C VAL A 181 16.40 -10.67 -15.02
N GLU A 182 15.07 -10.80 -14.98
CA GLU A 182 14.17 -10.07 -15.86
C GLU A 182 14.39 -8.56 -15.74
N LYS A 183 14.69 -7.91 -16.87
CA LYS A 183 14.92 -6.47 -16.94
C LYS A 183 13.61 -5.70 -16.82
N LEU A 184 13.54 -4.86 -15.81
CA LEU A 184 12.47 -3.89 -15.61
C LEU A 184 12.76 -2.59 -16.38
N PRO A 185 11.74 -1.75 -16.63
CA PRO A 185 11.96 -0.39 -17.08
C PRO A 185 12.91 0.36 -16.15
N ALA A 186 13.78 1.19 -16.73
CA ALA A 186 14.68 2.06 -16.00
C ALA A 186 13.90 3.27 -15.43
N SER A 187 13.11 3.02 -14.39
CA SER A 187 12.47 4.05 -13.57
C SER A 187 12.97 3.96 -12.13
N GLU A 188 13.00 5.09 -11.45
CA GLU A 188 13.05 5.09 -9.99
C GLU A 188 11.74 4.44 -9.48
N PRO A 189 11.83 3.50 -8.52
CA PRO A 189 10.65 2.85 -7.98
C PRO A 189 9.88 3.79 -7.06
N ILE A 190 8.55 3.77 -7.15
CA ILE A 190 7.67 4.44 -6.20
C ILE A 190 7.33 3.46 -5.08
N LEU A 191 7.73 3.78 -3.85
CA LEU A 191 7.40 3.02 -2.66
C LEU A 191 5.97 3.33 -2.20
N LEU A 192 5.17 2.30 -1.99
CA LEU A 192 3.80 2.38 -1.47
C LEU A 192 3.66 1.51 -0.22
N GLN A 193 3.31 2.14 0.89
CA GLN A 193 3.16 1.49 2.18
C GLN A 193 2.16 2.26 3.06
N HIS A 194 1.68 1.65 4.14
CA HIS A 194 0.69 2.26 5.04
C HIS A 194 1.36 3.16 6.09
N TYR A 195 2.38 2.64 6.79
CA TYR A 195 3.13 3.46 7.75
C TYR A 195 4.18 4.31 7.04
N PRO A 196 4.35 5.59 7.43
CA PRO A 196 5.43 6.41 6.93
C PRO A 196 6.81 5.83 7.33
N LEU A 197 7.83 6.16 6.54
CA LEU A 197 9.22 5.96 6.94
C LEU A 197 9.54 6.78 8.19
N TYR A 198 10.64 6.43 8.85
CA TYR A 198 11.11 7.11 10.05
C TYR A 198 11.23 8.61 9.83
N ARG A 199 10.57 9.35 10.70
CA ARG A 199 10.71 10.79 10.87
C ARG A 199 10.40 11.12 12.33
N LYS A 200 11.00 12.19 12.86
CA LYS A 200 10.90 12.50 14.29
C LYS A 200 9.52 13.02 14.69
N SER A 201 8.89 13.82 13.84
CA SER A 201 7.55 14.39 14.01
C SER A 201 7.06 14.98 12.68
N ASP A 202 5.91 15.67 12.71
CA ASP A 202 5.39 16.46 11.59
C ASP A 202 6.01 17.87 11.47
N ALA A 203 7.13 18.16 12.13
CA ALA A 203 7.69 19.51 12.24
C ALA A 203 8.08 20.11 10.88
N GLU A 204 8.51 19.26 9.95
CA GLU A 204 8.94 19.65 8.60
C GLU A 204 7.79 19.63 7.58
N CYS A 205 6.61 19.12 7.96
CA CYS A 205 5.47 19.05 7.07
C CYS A 205 4.87 20.44 6.82
N THR A 206 4.66 20.74 5.56
CA THR A 206 4.03 21.97 5.07
C THR A 206 2.87 21.62 4.16
N GLY A 207 1.89 22.53 4.04
CA GLY A 207 0.70 22.31 3.21
C GLY A 207 -0.61 22.34 3.99
N GLU A 208 -1.71 22.29 3.25
CA GLU A 208 -3.08 22.38 3.77
C GLU A 208 -3.41 21.24 4.73
N ASP A 209 -2.95 20.02 4.43
CA ASP A 209 -3.18 18.82 5.24
C ASP A 209 -2.09 18.59 6.31
N SER A 210 -1.22 19.57 6.57
CA SER A 210 -0.21 19.42 7.63
C SER A 210 -0.84 19.49 9.02
N ALA A 211 -0.30 18.72 9.98
CA ALA A 211 -0.79 18.71 11.35
C ALA A 211 -0.86 20.13 11.96
N PRO A 212 -1.79 20.40 12.89
CA PRO A 212 -1.86 21.69 13.58
C PRO A 212 -0.53 22.05 14.27
N PRO A 213 -0.16 23.34 14.41
CA PRO A 213 1.12 23.76 15.01
C PRO A 213 1.42 23.13 16.38
N GLU A 214 0.39 22.90 17.18
CA GLU A 214 0.44 22.25 18.50
C GLU A 214 0.84 20.76 18.42
N GLU A 215 0.56 20.09 17.31
CA GLU A 215 0.83 18.67 17.10
C GLU A 215 2.12 18.42 16.32
N LYS A 216 2.56 19.37 15.49
CA LYS A 216 3.75 19.23 14.61
C LYS A 216 5.02 18.80 15.35
N ASN A 217 5.19 19.22 16.59
CA ASN A 217 6.39 18.93 17.37
C ASN A 217 6.25 17.72 18.28
N ILE A 218 5.08 17.05 18.30
CA ILE A 218 4.88 15.82 19.08
C ILE A 218 5.77 14.73 18.48
N PRO A 219 6.71 14.15 19.26
CA PRO A 219 7.57 13.11 18.74
C PRO A 219 6.77 11.85 18.38
N PHE A 220 7.02 11.32 17.18
CA PHE A 220 6.49 10.04 16.77
C PHE A 220 7.17 8.90 17.51
N LYS A 221 6.36 7.91 17.88
CA LYS A 221 6.81 6.64 18.42
C LYS A 221 7.12 5.68 17.27
N GLU A 222 8.40 5.30 17.17
CA GLU A 222 8.83 4.24 16.26
C GLU A 222 8.01 2.96 16.48
N LYS A 223 7.77 2.21 15.40
CA LYS A 223 7.01 0.95 15.37
C LYS A 223 5.53 1.11 15.71
N TYR A 224 5.06 2.35 15.80
CA TYR A 224 3.67 2.67 16.08
C TYR A 224 3.15 3.76 15.13
N ASP A 225 3.72 4.97 15.21
CA ASP A 225 3.34 6.09 14.34
C ASP A 225 4.12 6.08 13.01
N VAL A 226 5.35 5.56 13.05
CA VAL A 226 6.30 5.50 11.94
C VAL A 226 7.07 4.18 11.98
N LEU A 227 7.64 3.76 10.85
CA LEU A 227 8.65 2.69 10.88
C LEU A 227 9.86 3.08 11.73
N SER A 228 10.55 2.09 12.28
CA SER A 228 11.81 2.35 12.98
C SER A 228 12.86 2.92 12.05
N GLN A 229 13.85 3.62 12.61
CA GLN A 229 14.98 4.13 11.84
C GLN A 229 15.71 2.99 11.11
N GLU A 230 15.89 1.85 11.79
CA GLU A 230 16.50 0.65 11.20
C GLU A 230 15.65 0.09 10.04
N ALA A 231 14.34 -0.09 10.24
CA ALA A 231 13.46 -0.62 9.20
C ALA A 231 13.42 0.30 7.98
N SER A 232 13.44 1.62 8.20
CA SER A 232 13.42 2.62 7.13
C SER A 232 14.68 2.62 6.26
N GLN A 233 15.79 2.07 6.75
CA GLN A 233 17.01 1.88 5.96
C GLN A 233 17.00 0.60 5.11
N LYS A 234 16.06 -0.33 5.38
CA LYS A 234 15.91 -1.60 4.66
C LYS A 234 14.90 -1.54 3.51
N VAL A 235 14.04 -0.52 3.50
CA VAL A 235 13.00 -0.27 2.49
C VAL A 235 13.53 0.70 1.44
#